data_AF-A0A9E4ZQI6-F1
#
_entry.id   AF-A0A9E4ZQI6-F1
#
_cell.length_a   1.000
_cell.length_b   1.000
_cell.length_c   1.000
_cell.angle_alpha   90.00
_cell.angle_beta   90.00
_cell.angle_gamma   90.00
#
_symmetry.space_group_name_H-M   'P 1'
#
loop_
_entity.id
_entity.type
_entity.pdbx_description
1 polymer ?
#
loop_
_entity_poly.entity_id
_entity_poly.type
_entity_poly.pdbx_seq_one_letter_code
_entity_poly.pdbx_strand_id
1 'polypeptide(L)'
;MLYISSDKKVRIDELIERNGILIVKGEVASSSRKGLFHNTSVIYSFKRKYVIEGSCDCEISRYYGICKHQIRLLYVAFRARKKINKENKNSKIINNSS
;
A
#
# COMPACT_ATOMS: atom_id res chain seq x y z
N MET A 1 -9.85 -0.07 -5.62
CA MET A 1 -8.77 0.90 -5.86
C MET A 1 -9.05 2.22 -5.15
N LEU A 2 -8.23 2.56 -4.13
CA LEU A 2 -8.37 3.75 -3.28
C LEU A 2 -7.49 4.93 -3.73
N TYR A 3 -6.32 4.66 -4.31
CA TYR A 3 -5.37 5.70 -4.70
C TYR A 3 -4.45 5.22 -5.82
N ILE A 4 -4.07 6.13 -6.70
CA ILE A 4 -3.04 5.92 -7.73
C ILE A 4 -1.98 7.01 -7.55
N SER A 5 -0.70 6.61 -7.53
CA SER A 5 0.41 7.55 -7.48
C SER A 5 0.46 8.44 -8.72
N SER A 6 1.04 9.64 -8.60
CA SER A 6 1.10 10.60 -9.71
C SER A 6 1.81 10.05 -10.96
N ASP A 7 2.81 9.18 -10.76
CA ASP A 7 3.55 8.50 -11.83
C ASP A 7 2.84 7.23 -12.35
N LYS A 8 1.66 6.91 -11.81
CA LYS A 8 0.83 5.72 -12.13
C LYS A 8 1.55 4.38 -11.90
N LYS A 9 2.66 4.37 -11.16
CA LYS A 9 3.46 3.17 -10.89
C LYS A 9 3.05 2.43 -9.62
N VAL A 10 2.23 3.04 -8.77
CA VAL A 10 1.69 2.40 -7.56
C VAL A 10 0.19 2.64 -7.51
N ARG A 11 -0.55 1.56 -7.30
CA ARG A 11 -1.99 1.57 -7.06
C ARG A 11 -2.22 0.98 -5.68
N ILE A 12 -2.97 1.66 -4.83
CA ILE A 12 -3.33 1.19 -3.50
C ILE A 12 -4.78 0.77 -3.55
N ASP A 13 -5.05 -0.48 -3.20
CA ASP A 13 -6.39 -1.06 -3.18
C ASP A 13 -6.96 -1.12 -1.78
N GLU A 14 -6.10 -1.32 -0.79
CA GLU A 14 -6.48 -1.37 0.62
C GLU A 14 -5.45 -0.61 1.46
N LEU A 15 -5.94 0.24 2.36
CA LEU A 15 -5.14 0.91 3.37
C LEU A 15 -5.93 0.94 4.68
N ILE A 16 -5.43 0.22 5.68
CA ILE A 16 -6.05 0.12 7.00
C ILE A 16 -5.03 0.55 8.04
N GLU A 17 -5.40 1.55 8.85
CA GLU A 17 -4.60 1.99 9.99
C GLU A 17 -5.38 1.71 11.29
N ARG A 18 -4.89 0.78 12.10
CA ARG A 18 -5.52 0.35 13.36
C ARG A 18 -4.47 0.02 14.40
N ASN A 19 -4.65 0.49 15.64
CA ASN A 19 -3.82 0.14 16.80
C ASN A 19 -2.30 0.28 16.55
N GLY A 20 -1.88 1.31 15.80
CA GLY A 20 -0.48 1.53 15.47
C GLY A 20 0.11 0.56 14.43
N ILE A 21 -0.75 -0.19 13.73
CA ILE A 21 -0.40 -1.03 12.58
C ILE A 21 -0.98 -0.39 11.32
N LEU A 22 -0.17 -0.38 10.26
CA LEU A 22 -0.57 -0.02 8.90
C LEU A 22 -0.56 -1.28 8.05
N ILE A 23 -1.70 -1.63 7.47
CA ILE A 23 -1.84 -2.69 6.49
C ILE A 23 -2.11 -2.04 5.13
N VAL A 24 -1.30 -2.39 4.14
CA VAL A 24 -1.43 -1.86 2.77
C VAL A 24 -1.42 -3.02 1.80
N LYS A 25 -2.35 -3.01 0.85
CA LYS A 25 -2.33 -3.89 -0.32
C LYS A 25 -2.50 -3.08 -1.59
N GLY A 26 -1.83 -3.51 -2.64
CA GLY A 26 -1.98 -2.89 -3.95
C GLY A 26 -1.03 -3.46 -4.99
N GLU A 27 -0.88 -2.71 -6.07
CA GLU A 27 -0.09 -3.08 -7.23
C GLU A 27 1.09 -2.13 -7.42
N VAL A 28 2.25 -2.68 -7.76
CA VAL A 28 3.46 -1.89 -8.05
C VAL A 28 4.03 -2.26 -9.40
N ALA A 29 4.24 -1.27 -10.26
CA ALA A 29 4.79 -1.47 -11.59
C ALA A 29 6.21 -2.04 -11.52
N SER A 30 6.45 -3.07 -12.33
CA SER A 30 7.78 -3.63 -12.54
C SER A 30 8.68 -2.61 -13.23
N SER A 31 9.92 -2.45 -12.74
CA SER A 31 10.90 -1.59 -13.41
C SER A 31 11.50 -2.25 -14.65
N SER A 32 11.48 -3.59 -14.70
CA SER A 32 12.18 -4.37 -15.74
C SER A 32 11.24 -4.78 -16.88
N ARG A 33 9.93 -4.88 -16.62
CA ARG A 33 8.93 -5.30 -17.61
C ARG A 33 7.84 -4.23 -17.72
N LYS A 34 7.82 -3.51 -18.85
CA LYS A 34 6.84 -2.44 -19.09
C LYS A 34 5.42 -3.03 -19.11
N GLY A 35 4.51 -2.42 -18.37
CA GLY A 35 3.10 -2.85 -18.29
C GLY A 35 2.81 -3.95 -17.27
N LEU A 36 3.84 -4.61 -16.71
CA LEU A 36 3.65 -5.58 -15.64
C LEU A 36 3.52 -4.86 -14.28
N PHE A 37 2.54 -5.29 -13.49
CA PHE A 37 2.37 -4.88 -12.10
C PHE A 37 2.46 -6.11 -11.20
N HIS A 38 3.08 -5.94 -10.03
CA HIS A 38 3.18 -6.96 -9.00
C HIS A 38 2.22 -6.64 -7.86
N ASN A 39 1.39 -7.62 -7.52
CA ASN A 39 0.58 -7.62 -6.30
C ASN A 39 1.52 -7.62 -5.10
N THR A 40 1.29 -6.66 -4.23
CA THR A 40 2.19 -6.36 -3.12
C THR A 40 1.35 -6.06 -1.89
N SER A 41 1.74 -6.65 -0.75
CA SER A 41 1.18 -6.34 0.56
C SER A 41 2.28 -6.02 1.56
N VAL A 42 1.99 -5.10 2.48
CA VAL A 42 2.90 -4.72 3.56
C VAL A 42 2.11 -4.49 4.84
N ILE A 43 2.60 -5.08 5.93
CA ILE A 43 2.15 -4.84 7.31
C ILE A 43 3.29 -4.14 8.05
N TYR A 44 3.08 -2.89 8.45
CA TYR A 44 4.07 -2.08 9.13
C TYR A 44 3.61 -1.71 10.55
N SER A 45 4.51 -1.81 11.53
CA SER A 45 4.26 -1.36 12.89
C SER A 45 4.84 0.03 13.15
N PHE A 46 3.99 1.01 13.45
CA PHE A 46 4.45 2.32 13.90
C PHE A 46 5.15 2.24 15.27
N LYS A 47 4.67 1.38 16.17
CA LYS A 47 5.25 1.21 17.51
C LYS A 47 6.66 0.64 17.43
N ARG A 48 6.86 -0.41 16.62
CA ARG A 48 8.14 -1.09 16.49
C ARG A 48 9.06 -0.50 15.42
N LYS A 49 8.52 0.38 14.56
CA LYS A 49 9.21 1.04 13.44
C LYS A 49 9.82 0.10 12.39
N TYR A 50 9.23 -1.09 12.19
CA TYR A 50 9.67 -2.03 11.16
C TYR A 50 8.48 -2.71 10.44
N VAL A 51 8.77 -3.31 9.29
CA VAL A 51 7.83 -4.12 8.50
C VAL A 51 7.68 -5.49 9.16
N ILE A 52 6.50 -5.76 9.72
CA ILE A 52 6.19 -7.05 10.35
C ILE A 52 6.16 -8.15 9.30
N GLU A 53 5.49 -7.87 8.18
CA GLU A 53 5.30 -8.82 7.10
C GLU A 53 5.21 -8.06 5.77
N GLY A 54 5.73 -8.67 4.71
CA GLY A 54 5.53 -8.20 3.36
C GLY A 54 5.42 -9.38 2.41
N SER A 55 4.53 -9.28 1.42
CA SER A 55 4.43 -10.22 0.31
C SER A 55 4.48 -9.49 -1.02
N CYS A 56 5.10 -10.09 -2.02
CA CYS A 56 5.14 -9.60 -3.38
C CYS A 56 5.29 -10.79 -4.33
N ASP A 57 4.55 -10.82 -5.43
CA ASP A 57 4.63 -11.92 -6.40
C ASP A 57 5.89 -11.90 -7.28
N CYS A 58 6.75 -10.89 -7.12
CA CYS A 58 8.01 -10.83 -7.86
C CYS A 58 8.99 -11.94 -7.44
N GLU A 59 9.82 -12.36 -8.40
CA GLU A 59 10.80 -13.43 -8.22
C GLU A 59 11.74 -13.15 -7.04
N ILE A 60 12.22 -11.91 -6.90
CA ILE A 60 13.13 -11.50 -5.82
C ILE A 60 12.51 -11.73 -4.42
N SER A 61 11.23 -11.42 -4.25
CA SER A 61 10.58 -11.55 -2.94
C SER A 61 10.50 -13.02 -2.50
N ARG A 62 10.35 -13.94 -3.47
CA ARG A 62 10.35 -15.38 -3.20
C ARG A 62 11.71 -15.90 -2.70
N TYR A 63 12.82 -15.30 -3.12
CA TYR A 63 14.17 -15.76 -2.76
C TYR A 63 14.81 -15.00 -1.59
N TYR A 64 14.53 -13.70 -1.45
CA TYR A 64 15.25 -12.81 -0.52
C TYR A 64 14.34 -12.12 0.51
N GLY A 65 13.04 -12.42 0.51
CA GLY A 65 12.07 -11.80 1.42
C GLY A 65 11.63 -10.40 0.94
N ILE A 66 12.22 -9.33 1.50
CA ILE A 66 11.79 -7.96 1.20
C ILE A 66 12.38 -7.48 -0.14
N CYS A 67 11.51 -7.04 -1.04
CA CYS A 67 11.85 -6.48 -2.34
C CYS A 67 11.52 -4.98 -2.45
N LYS A 68 12.07 -4.34 -3.48
CA LYS A 68 11.84 -2.92 -3.78
C LYS A 68 10.36 -2.54 -3.97
N HIS A 69 9.52 -3.47 -4.41
CA HIS A 69 8.09 -3.19 -4.64
C HIS A 69 7.37 -2.95 -3.31
N GLN A 70 7.66 -3.74 -2.28
CA GLN A 70 7.11 -3.56 -0.94
C GLN A 70 7.54 -2.23 -0.33
N ILE A 71 8.82 -1.88 -0.46
CA ILE A 71 9.35 -0.59 0.02
C ILE A 71 8.66 0.58 -0.69
N ARG A 72 8.49 0.48 -2.01
CA ARG A 72 7.83 1.52 -2.81
C ARG A 72 6.35 1.66 -2.44
N LEU A 73 5.63 0.55 -2.28
CA LEU A 73 4.23 0.56 -1.85
C LEU A 73 4.09 1.25 -0.49
N LEU A 74 4.91 0.83 0.48
CA LEU A 74 4.90 1.38 1.83
C LEU A 74 5.19 2.89 1.83
N TYR A 75 6.19 3.32 1.08
CA TYR A 75 6.54 4.73 0.95
C TYR A 75 5.38 5.57 0.39
N VAL A 76 4.75 5.10 -0.70
CA VAL A 76 3.59 5.80 -1.28
C VAL A 76 2.42 5.81 -0.31
N ALA A 77 2.17 4.70 0.39
CA ALA A 77 1.11 4.62 1.39
C ALA A 77 1.34 5.62 2.53
N PHE A 78 2.56 5.79 3.04
CA PHE A 78 2.83 6.80 4.07
C PHE A 78 2.53 8.23 3.62
N ARG A 79 2.77 8.54 2.35
CA ARG A 79 2.47 9.87 1.79
C ARG A 79 0.99 10.05 1.51
N ALA A 80 0.31 9.01 1.03
CA ALA A 80 -1.09 9.07 0.62
C ALA A 80 -2.09 8.86 1.79
N ARG A 81 -1.69 8.23 2.90
CA ARG A 81 -2.60 7.81 3.99
C ARG A 81 -3.48 8.92 4.54
N LYS A 82 -2.96 10.14 4.70
CA LYS A 82 -3.73 11.28 5.23
C LYS A 82 -4.87 11.66 4.29
N LYS A 83 -4.60 11.62 2.97
CA LYS A 83 -5.60 11.90 1.93
C LYS A 83 -6.66 10.80 1.90
N ILE A 84 -6.23 9.55 1.79
CA ILE A 84 -7.11 8.37 1.72
C ILE A 84 -8.03 8.30 2.96
N ASN A 85 -7.49 8.52 4.17
CA ASN A 85 -8.28 8.49 5.40
C ASN A 85 -9.29 9.65 5.48
N LYS A 86 -8.97 10.83 4.92
CA LYS A 86 -9.90 11.95 4.85
C LYS A 86 -11.08 11.65 3.91
N GLU A 87 -10.79 11.10 2.73
CA GLU A 87 -11.81 10.72 1.74
C GLU A 87 -12.73 9.59 2.27
N ASN A 88 -12.16 8.60 2.97
CA ASN A 88 -12.93 7.54 3.61
C ASN A 88 -13.84 8.03 4.75
N LYS A 89 -13.42 9.03 5.52
CA LYS A 89 -14.26 9.64 6.56
C LYS A 89 -15.43 10.40 5.95
N ASN A 90 -15.19 11.20 4.91
CA ASN A 90 -16.25 11.95 4.23
C ASN A 90 -17.30 11.00 3.61
N SER A 91 -16.86 9.89 3.01
CA SER A 91 -17.76 8.88 2.43
C SER A 91 -18.68 8.22 3.46
N LYS A 92 -18.22 8.05 4.72
CA LYS A 92 -19.06 7.49 5.80
C LYS A 92 -20.08 8.48 6.36
N ILE A 93 -19.80 9.78 6.30
CA ILE A 93 -20.74 10.81 6.79
C ILE A 93 -21.96 10.88 5.86
N ILE A 94 -21.74 10.78 4.55
CA ILE A 94 -22.81 10.85 3.55
C ILE A 94 -23.78 9.67 3.69
N ASN A 95 -23.27 8.47 3.97
CA ASN A 95 -24.09 7.25 4.05
C ASN A 95 -24.83 7.04 5.40
N ASN A 96 -24.55 7.87 6.41
CA ASN A 96 -25.24 7.83 7.70
C ASN A 96 -26.31 8.93 7.85
N SER A 97 -26.63 9.63 6.76
CA SER A 97 -27.59 10.73 6.73
C SER A 97 -28.86 10.39 5.93
N SER A 98 -29.19 9.10 5.79
CA SER A 98 -30.35 8.57 5.07
C SER A 98 -31.21 7.71 5.98
#